data_AF-A0A285EHP9-F1
#
_entry.id   AF-A0A285EHP9-F1
#
_cell.length_a   1.000
_cell.length_b   1.000
_cell.length_c   1.000
_cell.angle_alpha   90.00
_cell.angle_beta   90.00
_cell.angle_gamma   90.00
#
_symmetry.space_group_name_H-M   'P 1'
#
loop_
_entity.id
_entity.type
_entity.pdbx_description
1 polymer ?
#
loop_
_entity_poly.entity_id
_entity_poly.type
_entity_poly.pdbx_seq_one_letter_code
_entity_poly.pdbx_strand_id
1 'polypeptide(L)' 'MTHVGPRESFVRDRTEAAGPMASVTVDVEVTVREVRPDDAATSSTVELVLSRGDRSRTVELTVIQESDGYRVCGLY' A
#
# COMPACT_ATOMS: atom_id res chain seq x y z
N MET A 1 12.71 20.17 9.77
CA MET A 1 11.29 20.00 10.15
C MET A 1 10.66 19.14 9.08
N THR A 2 10.48 17.85 9.35
CA THR A 2 9.91 16.90 8.37
C THR A 2 8.40 16.93 8.52
N HIS A 3 7.73 17.40 7.48
CA HIS A 3 6.27 17.42 7.40
C HIS A 3 5.80 15.98 7.13
N VAL A 4 5.50 15.23 8.19
CA VAL A 4 4.83 13.94 8.08
C VAL A 4 3.34 14.25 7.92
N GLY A 5 2.81 14.06 6.70
CA GLY A 5 1.38 14.17 6.43
C GLY A 5 0.55 13.18 7.26
N PRO A 6 -0.78 13.36 7.32
CA PRO A 6 -1.65 12.58 8.18
C PRO A 6 -1.49 11.07 7.95
N ARG A 7 -1.28 10.32 9.04
CA ARG A 7 -1.27 8.85 9.04
C ARG A 7 -2.70 8.35 8.88
N GLU A 8 -3.17 8.20 7.65
CA GLU A 8 -4.48 7.59 7.38
C GLU A 8 -4.34 6.06 7.40
N SER A 9 -5.03 5.41 8.36
CA SER A 9 -5.09 3.96 8.49
C SER A 9 -6.36 3.45 7.83
N PHE A 10 -6.20 2.72 6.71
CA PHE A 10 -7.32 2.12 6.00
C PHE A 10 -7.48 0.66 6.44
N VAL A 11 -8.36 0.42 7.42
CA VAL A 11 -8.80 -0.94 7.78
C VAL A 11 -10.06 -1.25 7.00
N ARG A 12 -9.98 -2.14 6.01
CA ARG A 12 -11.15 -2.65 5.31
C ARG A 12 -11.71 -3.85 6.07
N ASP A 13 -12.83 -3.66 6.75
CA ASP A 13 -13.60 -4.77 7.33
C ASP A 13 -14.21 -5.57 6.16
N ARG A 14 -13.73 -6.81 5.97
CA ARG A 14 -14.40 -7.80 5.13
C ARG A 14 -15.06 -8.81 6.06
N THR A 15 -16.26 -8.50 6.52
CA THR A 15 -17.12 -9.50 7.14
C THR A 15 -17.84 -10.27 6.02
N GLU A 16 -17.34 -11.46 5.65
CA GLU A 16 -18.20 -12.65 5.45
C GLU A 16 -17.38 -13.95 5.30
N ALA A 17 -17.54 -14.82 6.30
CA ALA A 17 -17.43 -16.28 6.31
C ALA A 17 -16.11 -16.99 5.92
N ALA A 18 -15.23 -17.23 6.90
CA ALA A 18 -14.40 -18.47 6.98
C ALA A 18 -13.66 -18.60 8.35
N GLY A 19 -14.28 -19.22 9.36
CA GLY A 19 -13.63 -19.63 10.63
C GLY A 19 -12.95 -18.50 11.44
N PRO A 20 -12.34 -18.77 12.61
CA PRO A 20 -11.49 -17.80 13.28
C PRO A 20 -10.18 -17.69 12.50
N MET A 21 -10.19 -16.96 11.37
CA MET A 21 -8.95 -16.43 10.81
C MET A 21 -8.42 -15.43 11.84
N ALA A 22 -7.33 -15.81 12.52
CA ALA A 22 -6.62 -14.92 13.40
C ALA A 22 -6.21 -13.68 12.58
N SER A 23 -6.91 -12.56 12.81
CA SER A 23 -6.53 -11.28 12.23
C SER A 23 -5.24 -10.84 12.93
N VAL A 24 -4.11 -10.96 12.26
CA VAL A 24 -2.84 -10.46 12.78
C VAL A 24 -2.69 -9.00 12.33
N THR A 25 -2.92 -8.07 13.25
CA THR A 25 -2.60 -6.66 13.04
C THR A 25 -1.14 -6.44 13.37
N VAL A 26 -0.38 -5.91 12.42
CA VAL A 26 1.04 -5.61 12.59
C VAL A 26 1.26 -4.13 12.31
N ASP A 27 1.83 -3.40 13.26
CA ASP A 27 2.32 -2.05 13.03
C ASP A 27 3.50 -2.10 12.06
N VAL A 28 3.30 -1.56 10.86
CA VAL A 28 4.32 -1.38 9.83
C VAL A 28 4.40 0.09 9.46
N GLU A 29 5.62 0.61 9.36
CA GLU A 29 5.88 1.90 8.73
C GLU A 29 5.95 1.70 7.22
N VAL A 30 5.22 2.52 6.47
CA VAL A 30 5.18 2.46 5.00
C VAL A 30 5.79 3.73 4.46
N THR A 31 6.85 3.58 3.67
CA THR A 31 7.53 4.70 2.99
C THR A 31 7.46 4.49 1.48
N VAL A 32 6.96 5.49 0.76
CA VAL A 32 7.03 5.51 -0.71
C VAL A 32 8.45 5.84 -1.12
N ARG A 33 9.09 4.93 -1.86
CA ARG A 33 10.45 5.11 -2.36
C ARG A 33 10.48 5.73 -3.74
N GLU A 34 9.67 5.22 -4.66
CA GLU A 34 9.62 5.69 -6.04
C GLU A 34 8.23 5.52 -6.64
N VAL A 35 7.85 6.44 -7.54
CA VAL A 35 6.65 6.33 -8.37
C VAL A 35 7.09 6.45 -9.83
N ARG A 36 6.89 5.38 -10.60
CA ARG A 36 7.19 5.31 -12.02
C ARG A 36 5.88 5.30 -12.80
N PRO A 37 5.45 6.43 -13.39
CA PRO A 37 4.29 6.44 -14.27
C PRO A 37 4.60 5.62 -15.53
N ASP A 38 3.61 4.87 -16.02
CA ASP A 38 3.67 4.27 -17.34
C ASP A 38 3.12 5.30 -18.35
N ASP A 39 3.97 5.85 -19.20
CA ASP A 39 3.56 6.89 -20.17
C ASP A 39 2.51 6.39 -21.18
N ALA A 40 2.34 5.08 -21.35
CA ALA A 40 1.39 4.47 -22.27
C ALA A 40 0.09 4.00 -21.61
N ALA A 41 0.03 3.95 -20.28
CA ALA A 41 -1.11 3.43 -19.52
C ALA A 41 -1.55 4.39 -18.41
N THR A 42 -2.80 4.29 -17.95
CA THR A 42 -3.25 5.04 -16.76
C THR A 42 -2.70 4.42 -15.46
N SER A 43 -1.59 3.70 -15.52
CA SER A 43 -1.01 2.96 -14.42
C SER A 43 0.35 3.51 -14.00
N SER A 44 0.64 3.43 -12.72
CA SER A 44 1.94 3.74 -12.14
C SER A 44 2.44 2.57 -11.32
N THR A 45 3.74 2.28 -11.41
CA THR A 45 4.41 1.35 -10.50
C THR A 45 4.94 2.14 -9.31
N VAL A 46 4.50 1.79 -8.11
CA VAL A 46 4.89 2.42 -6.86
C VAL A 46 5.75 1.44 -6.06
N GLU A 47 6.99 1.82 -5.77
CA GLU A 47 7.85 1.05 -4.90
C GLU A 47 7.66 1.52 -3.45
N LEU A 48 7.29 0.60 -2.57
CA LEU A 48 7.11 0.86 -1.14
C LEU A 48 8.16 0.11 -0.33
N VAL A 49 8.62 0.73 0.76
CA VAL A 49 9.39 0.07 1.80
C VAL A 49 8.51 -0.08 3.03
N LEU A 50 8.27 -1.32 3.42
CA LEU A 50 7.56 -1.70 4.64
C LEU A 50 8.58 -1.99 5.73
N SER A 51 8.59 -1.22 6.81
CA SER A 51 9.55 -1.32 7.91
C SER A 51 8.88 -1.69 9.22
N ARG A 52 9.53 -2.56 10.01
CA ARG A 52 9.14 -2.93 11.37
C ARG A 52 10.39 -3.16 12.22
N GLY A 53 10.70 -2.19 13.08
CA GLY A 53 11.97 -2.16 13.81
C GLY A 53 13.14 -2.16 12.82
N ASP A 54 14.09 -3.08 12.99
CA ASP A 54 15.27 -3.19 12.11
C ASP A 54 15.03 -3.99 10.83
N ARG A 55 13.80 -4.51 10.62
CA ARG A 55 13.45 -5.27 9.42
C ARG A 55 12.74 -4.37 8.43
N SER A 56 13.16 -4.40 7.18
CA SER A 56 12.44 -3.76 6.08
C SER A 56 12.24 -4.74 4.93
N ARG A 57 11.18 -4.53 4.15
CA ARG A 57 10.88 -5.25 2.92
C ARG A 57 10.40 -4.27 1.87
N THR A 58 10.98 -4.35 0.69
CA THR A 58 10.49 -3.62 -0.49
C THR A 58 9.38 -4.42 -1.17
N VAL A 59 8.31 -3.75 -1.55
CA VAL A 59 7.21 -4.31 -2.34
C VAL A 59 6.89 -3.36 -3.50
N GLU A 60 6.54 -3.92 -4.64
CA GLU A 60 6.10 -3.13 -5.79
C GLU A 60 4.58 -3.24 -5.94
N LEU A 61 3.94 -2.08 -6.13
CA LEU A 61 2.51 -1.96 -6.36
C LEU A 61 2.25 -1.43 -7.76
N THR A 62 1.26 -1.98 -8.44
CA THR A 62 0.67 -1.32 -9.61
C THR A 62 -0.58 -0.57 -9.16
N VAL A 63 -0.60 0.73 -9.39
CA VAL A 63 -1.73 1.62 -9.11
C VAL A 63 -2.30 2.10 -10.43
N ILE A 64 -3.59 1.93 -10.64
CA ILE A 64 -4.31 2.44 -11.82
C ILE A 64 -5.12 3.65 -11.41
N GLN A 65 -4.99 4.73 -12.17
CA GLN A 65 -5.85 5.91 -12.05
C GLN A 65 -7.19 5.60 -12.74
N GLU A 66 -8.26 5.70 -11.97
CA GLU A 66 -9.65 5.62 -12.42
C GLU A 66 -10.28 7.03 -12.36
N SER A 67 -11.47 7.21 -12.95
CA SER A 67 -12.13 8.52 -13.04
C SER A 67 -12.38 9.19 -11.69
N ASP A 68 -12.60 8.39 -10.65
CA ASP A 68 -12.96 8.84 -9.30
C ASP A 68 -11.88 8.53 -8.25
N GLY A 69 -10.67 8.15 -8.66
CA GLY A 69 -9.57 7.89 -7.73
C GLY A 69 -8.49 6.95 -8.24
N TYR A 70 -7.94 6.17 -7.32
CA TYR A 70 -6.85 5.22 -7.60
C TYR A 70 -7.22 3.83 -7.12
N ARG A 71 -6.91 2.82 -7.93
CA ARG A 71 -7.11 1.42 -7.60
C ARG A 71 -5.76 0.69 -7.57
N VAL A 72 -5.52 -0.07 -6.51
CA VAL A 72 -4.35 -0.96 -6.41
C VAL A 72 -4.68 -2.29 -7.09
N CYS A 73 -3.86 -2.71 -8.05
CA CYS A 73 -4.13 -3.86 -8.92
C CYS A 73 -3.25 -5.09 -8.65
N GLY A 74 -2.13 -4.94 -7.96
CA GLY A 74 -1.26 -6.07 -7.61
C GLY A 74 -0.15 -5.69 -6.62
N LEU A 75 0.29 -6.69 -5.86
CA LEU A 75 1.49 -6.69 -5.00
C LEU A 75 2.44 -7.73 -5.60
N TYR A 76 3.67 -7.33 -5.94
CA TYR A 76 4.73 -8.24 -6.40
C TYR A 76 5.90 -8.27 -5.42
#